data_AF-X1GTV1-F1
#
_entry.id   AF-X1GTV1-F1
#
_cell.length_a   1.000
_cell.length_b   1.000
_cell.length_c   1.000
_cell.angle_alpha   90.00
_cell.angle_beta   90.00
_cell.angle_gamma   90.00
#
_symmetry.space_group_name_H-M   'P 1'
#
loop_
_entity.id
_entity.type
_entity.pdbx_description
1 polymer ?
#
loop_
_entity_poly.entity_id
_entity_poly.type
_entity_poly.pdbx_seq_one_letter_code
_entity_poly.pdbx_strand_id
1 'polypeptide(L)'
;MMRELKSNGAMKHQNTMDSDWKYLIVLDACGYKPFKKCSPFFLKGVLEKRESPAIHTPEWLEKTFIDYYKDIIYISPVFWCNSVKNGINLSNI
;
A
#
# COMPACT_ATOMS: atom_id res chain seq x y z
N MET A 1 14.63 -1.00 16.99
CA MET A 1 14.33 0.41 16.67
C MET A 1 14.04 0.51 15.19
N MET A 2 12.96 1.19 14.79
CA MET A 2 12.67 1.48 13.38
C MET A 2 13.80 2.28 12.75
N ARG A 3 14.30 1.85 11.59
CA ARG A 3 15.36 2.54 10.84
C ARG A 3 14.75 3.26 9.65
N GLU A 4 14.98 4.57 9.55
CA GLU A 4 14.58 5.34 8.36
C GLU A 4 15.66 5.23 7.29
N LEU A 5 15.26 4.90 6.06
CA LEU A 5 16.14 5.02 4.89
C LEU A 5 16.17 6.47 4.43
N LYS A 6 17.35 7.10 4.52
CA LYS A 6 17.56 8.43 3.93
C LYS A 6 17.69 8.27 2.41
N SER A 7 16.83 8.97 1.66
CA SER A 7 16.97 9.07 0.21
C SER A 7 18.12 10.04 -0.12
N ASN A 8 19.10 9.57 -0.88
CA ASN A 8 20.21 10.40 -1.39
C ASN A 8 19.93 10.96 -2.80
N GLY A 9 18.66 10.94 -3.25
CA GLY A 9 18.25 11.40 -4.59
C GLY A 9 16.74 11.65 -4.69
N ALA A 10 16.21 11.67 -5.93
CA ALA A 10 14.78 11.82 -6.20
C ALA A 10 13.94 10.79 -5.42
N MET A 11 12.73 11.17 -4.99
CA MET A 11 11.85 10.23 -4.27
C MET A 11 11.52 9.04 -5.16
N LYS A 12 11.59 7.83 -4.60
CA LYS A 12 11.20 6.63 -5.33
C LYS A 12 9.68 6.53 -5.39
N HIS A 13 9.15 6.16 -6.56
CA HIS A 13 7.75 5.78 -6.68
C HIS A 13 7.44 4.54 -5.85
N GLN A 14 6.23 4.49 -5.33
CA GLN A 14 5.66 3.30 -4.73
C GLN A 14 5.34 2.31 -5.83
N ASN A 15 5.97 1.14 -5.78
CA ASN A 15 5.67 0.03 -6.68
C ASN A 15 5.28 -1.19 -5.85
N THR A 16 3.98 -1.34 -5.63
CA THR A 16 3.43 -2.40 -4.79
C THR A 16 3.62 -3.77 -5.44
N MET A 17 3.40 -3.88 -6.76
CA MET A 17 3.40 -5.18 -7.45
C MET A 17 4.80 -5.78 -7.62
N ASP A 18 5.82 -4.95 -7.80
CA ASP A 18 7.21 -5.42 -7.95
C ASP A 18 7.92 -5.62 -6.60
N SER A 19 7.21 -5.44 -5.48
CA SER A 19 7.78 -5.61 -4.14
C SER A 19 7.59 -7.04 -3.64
N ASP A 20 8.62 -7.61 -3.03
CA ASP A 20 8.59 -8.97 -2.46
C ASP A 20 7.94 -8.99 -1.06
N TRP A 21 6.61 -8.92 -1.01
CA TRP A 21 5.85 -9.03 0.23
C TRP A 21 4.98 -10.29 0.24
N LYS A 22 4.88 -10.92 1.42
CA LYS A 22 3.91 -11.99 1.68
C LYS A 22 2.53 -11.46 2.07
N TYR A 23 2.51 -10.32 2.77
CA TYR A 23 1.30 -9.63 3.20
C TYR A 23 1.47 -8.12 3.03
N LEU A 24 0.47 -7.47 2.45
CA LEU A 24 0.40 -6.01 2.32
C LEU A 24 -0.72 -5.48 3.21
N ILE A 25 -0.39 -4.51 4.07
CA ILE A 25 -1.37 -3.80 4.89
C ILE A 25 -1.39 -2.35 4.41
N VAL A 26 -2.55 -1.91 3.90
CA VAL A 26 -2.77 -0.52 3.49
C VAL A 26 -3.56 0.19 4.58
N LEU A 27 -2.96 1.22 5.17
CA LEU A 27 -3.61 2.06 6.17
C LEU A 27 -4.18 3.30 5.46
N ASP A 28 -5.51 3.39 5.40
CA ASP A 28 -6.16 4.52 4.73
C ASP A 28 -5.86 5.85 5.45
N ALA A 29 -5.75 6.93 4.69
CA ALA A 29 -5.36 8.26 5.14
C ALA A 29 -4.05 8.32 5.99
N CYS A 30 -3.18 7.31 5.86
CA CYS A 30 -1.96 7.21 6.66
C CYS A 30 -0.78 7.94 5.99
N GLY A 31 -0.64 9.23 6.29
CA GLY A 31 0.49 10.03 5.81
C GLY A 31 1.83 9.62 6.42
N TYR A 32 2.92 9.81 5.67
CA TYR A 32 4.28 9.49 6.13
C TYR A 32 4.69 10.22 7.43
N LYS A 33 4.39 11.52 7.53
CA LYS A 33 4.81 12.35 8.67
C LYS A 33 4.23 11.86 10.01
N PRO A 34 2.90 11.66 10.16
CA PRO A 34 2.35 11.11 11.40
C PRO A 34 2.80 9.67 11.64
N PHE A 35 2.85 8.84 10.60
CA PHE A 35 3.28 7.44 10.74
C PHE A 35 4.71 7.30 11.24
N LYS A 36 5.65 8.13 10.75
CA LYS A 36 7.04 8.16 11.21
C LYS A 36 7.17 8.44 12.71
N LYS A 37 6.29 9.29 13.26
CA LYS A 37 6.29 9.62 14.69
C LYS A 37 5.77 8.47 15.54
N CYS A 38 4.73 7.77 15.10
CA CYS A 38 4.06 6.74 15.90
C CYS A 38 4.65 5.32 15.71
N SER A 39 5.07 4.97 14.49
CA SER A 39 5.50 3.61 14.15
C SER A 39 6.62 3.02 15.00
N PRO A 40 7.65 3.77 15.49
CA PRO A 40 8.72 3.18 16.29
C PRO A 40 8.27 2.61 17.64
N PHE A 41 7.09 3.01 18.13
CA PHE A 41 6.53 2.53 19.40
C PHE A 41 5.81 1.18 19.26
N PHE A 42 5.31 0.86 18.07
CA PHE A 42 4.44 -0.31 17.85
C PHE A 42 5.06 -1.33 16.89
N LEU A 43 5.94 -0.89 15.99
CA LEU A 43 6.49 -1.69 14.90
C LEU A 43 8.02 -1.66 14.94
N LYS A 44 8.64 -2.75 14.48
CA LYS A 44 10.09 -2.85 14.24
C LYS A 44 10.32 -3.12 12.75
N GLY A 45 11.33 -2.49 12.15
CA GLY A 45 11.62 -2.65 10.72
C GLY A 45 12.33 -1.45 10.09
N VAL A 46 12.10 -1.29 8.79
CA VAL A 46 12.62 -0.20 7.98
C VAL A 46 11.46 0.67 7.50
N LEU A 47 11.57 1.98 7.70
CA LEU A 47 10.62 2.96 7.18
C LEU A 47 11.25 3.65 5.96
N GLU A 48 10.59 3.58 4.82
CA GLU A 48 11.00 4.24 3.59
C GLU A 48 9.90 5.18 3.09
N LYS A 49 10.28 6.41 2.73
CA LYS A 49 9.36 7.36 2.11
C LYS A 49 9.26 7.07 0.62
N ARG A 50 8.03 6.95 0.10
CA ARG A 50 7.72 6.75 -1.32
C ARG A 50 6.74 7.80 -1.83
N GLU A 51 6.74 8.02 -3.14
CA GLU A 51 5.72 8.79 -3.83
C GLU A 51 4.55 7.87 -4.23
N SER A 52 3.35 8.20 -3.77
CA SER A 52 2.13 7.46 -4.07
C SER A 52 1.67 7.74 -5.52
N PRO A 53 1.12 6.74 -6.24
CA PRO A 53 0.57 6.95 -7.59
C PRO A 53 -0.70 7.83 -7.63
N ALA A 54 -1.34 8.02 -6.47
CA ALA A 54 -2.57 8.80 -6.31
C ALA A 54 -2.77 9.28 -4.86
N ILE A 55 -3.73 10.20 -4.67
CA ILE A 55 -4.11 10.72 -3.35
C ILE A 55 -5.43 10.14 -2.83
N HIS A 56 -6.26 9.59 -3.72
CA HIS A 56 -7.56 9.00 -3.38
C HIS A 56 -7.52 7.48 -3.51
N THR A 57 -8.18 6.77 -2.59
CA THR A 57 -8.18 5.31 -2.52
C THR A 57 -8.63 4.61 -3.82
N PRO A 58 -9.71 5.04 -4.51
CA PRO A 58 -10.11 4.41 -5.77
C PRO A 58 -9.05 4.57 -6.87
N GLU A 59 -8.54 5.80 -7.03
CA GLU A 59 -7.51 6.10 -8.03
C GLU A 59 -6.19 5.36 -7.72
N TRP A 60 -5.83 5.25 -6.45
CA TRP A 60 -4.66 4.49 -6.02
C TRP A 60 -4.82 3.01 -6.35
N LEU A 61 -6.00 2.44 -6.10
CA LEU A 61 -6.29 1.03 -6.38
C LEU A 61 -6.18 0.74 -7.89
N GLU A 62 -6.84 1.54 -8.72
CA GLU A 62 -6.85 1.41 -10.18
C GLU A 62 -5.45 1.56 -10.80
N LYS A 63 -4.62 2.46 -10.27
CA LYS A 63 -3.24 2.66 -10.75
C LYS A 63 -2.24 1.62 -10.23
N THR A 64 -2.54 0.99 -9.09
CA THR A 64 -1.64 -0.01 -8.48
C THR A 64 -1.93 -1.41 -9.01
N PHE A 65 -3.20 -1.75 -9.20
CA PHE A 65 -3.66 -3.06 -9.65
C PHE A 65 -4.34 -2.91 -11.01
N ILE A 66 -3.51 -2.91 -12.07
CA ILE A 66 -3.95 -2.59 -13.44
C ILE A 66 -4.56 -3.78 -14.20
N ASP A 67 -4.34 -5.01 -13.70
CA ASP A 67 -4.76 -6.24 -14.35
C ASP A 67 -5.43 -7.19 -13.33
N TYR A 68 -5.90 -8.34 -13.79
CA TYR A 68 -6.45 -9.41 -12.97
C TYR A 68 -5.36 -10.29 -12.36
N TYR A 69 -5.37 -10.38 -11.03
CA TYR A 69 -4.41 -11.16 -10.25
C TYR A 69 -5.11 -12.35 -9.58
N LYS A 70 -4.76 -13.57 -10.01
CA LYS A 70 -5.35 -14.82 -9.52
C LYS A 70 -4.90 -15.20 -8.11
N ASP A 71 -3.77 -14.67 -7.69
CA ASP A 71 -3.02 -14.99 -6.49
C ASP A 71 -3.11 -13.92 -5.40
N ILE A 72 -3.80 -12.81 -5.68
CA ILE A 72 -4.04 -11.74 -4.72
C ILE A 72 -5.48 -11.79 -4.22
N ILE A 73 -5.64 -11.79 -2.90
CA ILE A 73 -6.92 -11.59 -2.22
C ILE A 73 -6.92 -10.19 -1.62
N TYR A 74 -7.88 -9.36 -2.03
CA TYR A 74 -8.07 -8.02 -1.49
C TYR A 74 -9.30 -7.99 -0.59
N ILE A 75 -9.12 -7.45 0.61
CA ILE A 75 -10.18 -7.35 1.61
C ILE A 75 -10.18 -5.91 2.10
N SER A 76 -11.29 -5.21 1.86
CA SER A 76 -11.51 -3.87 2.39
C SER A 76 -12.78 -3.81 3.23
N PRO A 77 -12.78 -3.10 4.37
CA PRO A 77 -14.00 -2.79 5.11
C PRO A 77 -14.87 -1.74 4.39
N VAL A 78 -14.35 -1.11 3.33
CA VAL A 78 -15.05 -0.09 2.55
C VAL A 78 -15.90 -0.78 1.48
N PHE A 79 -17.23 -0.61 1.59
CA PHE A 79 -18.22 -1.35 0.79
C PHE A 79 -18.00 -1.30 -0.73
N TRP A 80 -17.49 -0.18 -1.28
CA TRP A 80 -17.29 -0.04 -2.72
C TRP A 80 -15.94 -0.56 -3.24
N CYS A 81 -14.92 -0.66 -2.39
CA CYS A 81 -13.56 -1.04 -2.82
C CYS A 81 -13.45 -2.53 -3.17
N ASN A 82 -14.34 -3.36 -2.61
CA ASN A 82 -14.39 -4.78 -2.92
C ASN A 82 -14.98 -5.02 -4.33
N SER A 83 -16.01 -4.27 -4.74
CA SER A 83 -16.68 -4.50 -6.03
C SER A 83 -15.97 -3.91 -7.26
N VAL A 84 -14.71 -3.49 -7.14
CA VAL A 84 -13.95 -2.89 -8.25
C VAL A 84 -13.68 -3.98 -9.29
N LYS A 85 -14.35 -3.84 -10.45
CA LYS A 85 -14.61 -4.87 -11.46
C LYS A 85 -13.38 -5.48 -12.14
N ASN A 86 -12.23 -4.82 -12.06
CA ASN A 86 -11.02 -5.27 -12.74
C ASN A 86 -9.95 -5.45 -11.69
N GLY A 87 -9.69 -6.70 -11.30
CA GLY A 87 -8.37 -7.02 -10.75
C GLY A 87 -8.31 -8.09 -9.68
N ILE A 88 -9.35 -8.25 -8.87
CA ILE A 88 -9.20 -9.00 -7.62
C ILE A 88 -10.35 -9.97 -7.40
N ASN A 89 -10.03 -11.25 -7.21
CA ASN A 89 -11.02 -12.28 -7.00
C ASN A 89 -11.59 -12.21 -5.58
N LEU A 90 -12.89 -11.91 -5.48
CA LEU A 90 -13.65 -11.93 -4.23
C LEU A 90 -14.52 -13.17 -4.03
N SER A 91 -14.51 -14.14 -4.95
CA SER A 91 -15.42 -15.29 -4.92
C SER A 91 -15.10 -16.32 -3.83
N ASN A 92 -14.02 -16.13 -3.06
CA ASN A 92 -13.48 -17.12 -2.13
C ASN A 92 -13.39 -16.62 -0.67
N ILE A 93 -14.19 -15.61 -0.31
CA ILE A 93 -14.41 -15.23 1.11
C ILE A 93 -15.73 -15.83 1.57
#